data_AF-A0A528NDE7-F1
#
_entry.id   AF-A0A528NDE7-F1
#
_cell.length_a   1.000
_cell.length_b   1.000
_cell.length_c   1.000
_cell.angle_alpha   90.00
_cell.angle_beta   90.00
_cell.angle_gamma   90.00
#
_symmetry.space_group_name_H-M   'P 1'
#
loop_
_entity.id
_entity.type
_entity.pdbx_description
1 polymer ?
#
loop_
_entity_poly.entity_id
_entity_poly.type
_entity_poly.pdbx_seq_one_letter_code
_entity_poly.pdbx_strand_id
1 'polypeptide(L)'
;MNVIRREHERDVRSCRVSSHGFKQTFSWVESFGSGKGAWVVVSQPQGPCGTVELSRFESDEGSTFKFWRYVARKAVTNPEGMILDQKCASALDQNEYVYDWKTSRNSRLGCEFVEFSPL
;
A
#
# COMPACT_ATOMS: atom_id res chain seq x y z
N MET A 1 -9.94 18.51 -35.90
CA MET A 1 -9.61 17.72 -34.69
C MET A 1 -10.56 18.13 -33.58
N ASN A 2 -11.39 17.21 -33.07
CA ASN A 2 -12.34 17.48 -32.00
C ASN A 2 -11.64 17.52 -30.63
N VAL A 3 -11.96 18.53 -29.82
CA VAL A 3 -11.42 18.75 -28.46
C VAL A 3 -11.67 17.52 -27.56
N ILE A 4 -12.88 16.95 -27.63
CA ILE A 4 -13.30 15.76 -26.87
C ILE A 4 -12.35 14.56 -27.10
N ARG A 5 -11.89 14.36 -28.35
CA ARG A 5 -11.00 13.24 -28.69
C ARG A 5 -9.59 13.42 -28.11
N ARG A 6 -9.11 14.67 -28.05
CA ARG A 6 -7.78 14.99 -27.50
C ARG A 6 -7.75 14.86 -25.97
N GLU A 7 -8.80 15.29 -25.29
CA GLU A 7 -8.90 15.12 -23.84
C GLU A 7 -8.99 13.64 -23.46
N HIS A 8 -9.79 12.86 -24.17
CA HIS A 8 -9.85 11.42 -23.97
C HIS A 8 -8.50 10.72 -24.21
N GLU A 9 -7.76 11.09 -25.27
CA GLU A 9 -6.42 10.58 -25.55
C GLU A 9 -5.40 10.91 -24.43
N ARG A 10 -5.55 12.07 -23.77
CA ARG A 10 -4.72 12.45 -22.63
C ARG A 10 -5.08 11.62 -21.40
N ASP A 11 -6.38 11.47 -21.11
CA ASP A 11 -6.85 10.75 -19.92
C ASP A 11 -6.40 9.29 -19.91
N VAL A 12 -6.50 8.58 -21.05
CA VAL A 12 -6.07 7.18 -21.14
C VAL A 12 -4.55 6.99 -21.03
N ARG A 13 -3.77 8.06 -21.20
CA ARG A 13 -2.29 8.04 -21.07
C ARG A 13 -1.81 8.68 -19.76
N SER A 14 -2.71 9.02 -18.85
CA SER A 14 -2.39 9.68 -17.59
C SER A 14 -2.46 8.68 -16.43
N CYS A 15 -1.38 8.56 -15.66
CA CYS A 15 -1.45 7.92 -14.34
C CYS A 15 -2.01 8.93 -13.35
N ARG A 16 -3.06 8.55 -12.62
CA ARG A 16 -3.49 9.30 -11.45
C ARG A 16 -2.78 8.79 -10.22
N VAL A 17 -2.16 9.71 -9.49
CA VAL A 17 -1.36 9.39 -8.31
C VAL A 17 -1.90 10.22 -7.15
N SER A 18 -2.13 9.58 -6.01
CA SER A 18 -2.45 10.27 -4.77
C SER A 18 -1.37 9.97 -3.73
N SER A 19 -1.20 10.87 -2.78
CA SER A 19 -0.40 10.62 -1.59
C SER A 19 -1.32 10.66 -0.38
N HIS A 20 -1.29 9.58 0.41
CA HIS A 20 -2.01 9.51 1.67
C HIS A 20 -1.00 9.48 2.81
N GLY A 21 -1.02 10.53 3.63
CA GLY A 21 -0.30 10.54 4.90
C GLY A 21 -0.99 9.60 5.88
N PHE A 22 -0.22 8.75 6.55
CA PHE A 22 -0.73 7.87 7.59
C PHE A 22 0.23 7.82 8.78
N LYS A 23 -0.29 7.39 9.93
CA LYS A 23 0.49 7.17 11.14
C LYS A 23 0.13 5.80 11.72
N GLN A 24 1.14 5.02 12.08
CA GLN A 24 0.99 3.67 12.62
C GLN A 24 1.90 3.49 13.84
N THR A 25 1.43 2.68 14.78
CA THR A 25 2.19 2.27 15.97
C THR A 25 2.59 0.82 15.82
N PHE A 26 3.84 0.48 16.15
CA PHE A 26 4.38 -0.86 15.96
C PHE A 26 4.80 -1.45 17.30
N SER A 27 4.64 -2.77 17.41
CA SER A 27 5.13 -3.59 18.52
C SER A 27 6.06 -4.68 18.02
N TRP A 28 7.12 -4.96 18.77
CA TRP A 28 8.02 -6.07 18.47
C TRP A 28 7.33 -7.41 18.70
N VAL A 29 7.39 -8.30 17.72
CA VAL A 29 6.90 -9.68 17.82
C VAL A 29 8.07 -10.60 17.51
N GLU A 30 8.47 -11.38 18.51
CA GLU A 30 9.56 -12.34 18.40
C GLU A 30 9.03 -13.72 18.00
N SER A 31 9.72 -14.38 17.07
CA SER A 31 9.47 -15.77 16.72
C SER A 31 10.11 -16.68 17.77
N PHE A 32 9.27 -17.46 18.45
CA PHE A 32 9.62 -18.33 19.56
C PHE A 32 10.93 -19.11 19.31
N GLY A 33 11.92 -18.90 20.17
CA GLY A 33 13.17 -19.66 20.20
C GLY A 33 14.23 -19.29 19.14
N SER A 34 13.98 -18.30 18.27
CA SER A 34 14.91 -17.96 17.18
C SER A 34 15.70 -16.67 17.40
N GLY A 35 15.35 -15.83 18.38
CA GLY A 35 15.93 -14.49 18.56
C GLY A 35 15.60 -13.51 17.42
N LYS A 36 14.80 -13.94 16.44
CA LYS A 36 14.37 -13.17 15.27
C LYS A 36 12.95 -12.70 15.47
N GLY A 37 12.63 -11.53 14.95
CA GLY A 37 11.30 -10.96 15.06
C GLY A 37 11.04 -9.89 14.01
N ALA A 38 9.85 -9.33 14.08
CA ALA A 38 9.43 -8.25 13.22
C ALA A 38 8.71 -7.18 14.06
N TRP A 39 8.83 -5.93 13.64
CA TRP A 39 7.95 -4.88 14.15
C TRP A 39 6.63 -4.98 13.40
N VAL A 40 5.55 -5.34 14.09
CA VAL A 40 4.22 -5.50 13.49
C VAL A 40 3.33 -4.35 13.94
N VAL A 41 2.52 -3.81 13.04
CA VAL A 41 1.58 -2.74 13.37
C VAL A 41 0.55 -3.22 14.40
N VAL A 42 0.29 -2.39 15.40
CA VAL A 42 -0.81 -2.56 16.33
C VAL A 42 -2.03 -1.90 15.70
N SER A 43 -2.94 -2.72 15.18
CA SER A 43 -4.15 -2.26 14.48
C SER A 43 -5.40 -2.95 15.01
N GLN A 44 -6.53 -2.26 14.88
CA GLN A 44 -7.86 -2.79 15.15
C GLN A 44 -8.73 -2.56 13.91
N PRO A 45 -9.75 -3.41 13.65
CA PRO A 45 -10.65 -3.20 12.52
C PRO A 45 -11.32 -1.82 12.55
N GLN A 46 -11.23 -1.07 11.45
CA GLN A 46 -11.81 0.27 11.32
C GLN A 46 -12.87 0.36 10.23
N GLY A 47 -13.90 1.17 10.48
CA GLY A 47 -14.93 1.51 9.51
C GLY A 47 -15.85 0.35 9.12
N PRO A 48 -16.73 0.56 8.11
CA PRO A 48 -17.73 -0.43 7.70
C PRO A 48 -17.13 -1.70 7.10
N CYS A 49 -15.92 -1.59 6.55
CA CYS A 49 -15.18 -2.72 5.96
C CYS A 49 -14.38 -3.53 7.00
N GLY A 50 -14.28 -3.05 8.25
CA GLY A 50 -13.39 -3.64 9.24
C GLY A 50 -11.96 -3.74 8.74
N THR A 51 -11.43 -2.64 8.19
CA THR A 51 -10.08 -2.60 7.63
C THR A 51 -9.06 -2.73 8.76
N VAL A 52 -8.16 -3.71 8.64
CA VAL A 52 -7.06 -3.95 9.57
C VAL A 52 -5.75 -3.71 8.85
N GLU A 53 -4.88 -2.90 9.44
CA GLU A 53 -3.52 -2.73 8.96
C GLU A 53 -2.67 -3.92 9.39
N LEU A 54 -1.89 -4.47 8.47
CA LEU A 54 -1.01 -5.63 8.65
C LEU A 54 0.44 -5.30 8.30
N SER A 55 0.78 -4.01 8.28
CA SER A 55 2.10 -3.52 7.98
C SER A 55 3.15 -4.02 8.97
N ARG A 56 4.37 -4.28 8.47
CA ARG A 56 5.47 -4.80 9.30
C ARG A 56 6.84 -4.33 8.80
N PHE A 57 7.81 -4.25 9.72
CA PHE A 57 9.22 -4.15 9.38
C PHE A 57 9.91 -5.49 9.63
N GLU A 58 10.57 -6.00 8.59
CA GLU A 58 11.36 -7.23 8.61
C GLU A 58 12.84 -6.89 8.45
N SER A 59 13.72 -7.56 9.20
CA SER A 59 15.16 -7.40 9.04
C SER A 59 15.66 -8.07 7.76
N ASP A 60 16.52 -7.38 7.01
CA ASP A 60 17.19 -7.96 5.84
C ASP A 60 18.40 -8.79 6.27
N GLU A 61 18.23 -10.11 6.34
CA GLU A 61 19.29 -11.04 6.76
C GLU A 61 20.40 -11.20 5.72
N GLY A 62 20.20 -10.74 4.49
CA GLY A 62 21.16 -10.86 3.39
C GLY A 62 22.20 -9.75 3.33
N SER A 63 22.29 -8.89 4.35
CA SER A 63 23.15 -7.71 4.37
C SER A 63 24.06 -7.71 5.60
N THR A 64 25.33 -7.32 5.42
CA THR A 64 26.27 -7.09 6.53
C THR A 64 25.80 -5.95 7.46
N PHE A 65 24.99 -5.03 6.93
CA PHE A 65 24.35 -3.96 7.69
C PHE A 65 22.92 -4.32 8.10
N LYS A 66 22.48 -3.84 9.26
CA LYS A 66 21.12 -4.02 9.76
C LYS A 66 20.13 -3.11 9.02
N PHE A 67 19.72 -3.53 7.83
CA PHE A 67 18.64 -2.86 7.09
C PHE A 67 17.30 -3.51 7.37
N TRP A 68 16.24 -2.71 7.19
CA TRP A 68 14.87 -3.15 7.33
C TRP A 68 14.13 -2.98 6.01
N ARG A 69 13.26 -3.93 5.72
CA ARG A 69 12.23 -3.84 4.68
C ARG A 69 10.92 -3.48 5.36
N TYR A 70 10.24 -2.47 4.85
CA TYR A 70 8.87 -2.17 5.24
C TYR A 70 7.90 -2.88 4.30
N VAL A 71 6.98 -3.65 4.85
CA VAL A 71 5.93 -4.33 4.10
C VAL A 71 4.60 -3.71 4.49
N ALA A 72 3.95 -3.00 3.57
CA ALA A 72 2.63 -2.42 3.77
C ALA A 72 1.56 -3.38 3.25
N ARG A 73 0.56 -3.66 4.08
CA ARG A 73 -0.57 -4.50 3.71
C ARG A 73 -1.75 -4.15 4.60
N LYS A 74 -2.95 -4.24 4.05
CA LYS A 74 -4.19 -4.21 4.81
C LYS A 74 -5.06 -5.40 4.47
N ALA A 75 -5.98 -5.74 5.36
CA ALA A 75 -6.97 -6.77 5.16
C ALA A 75 -8.36 -6.24 5.49
N VAL A 76 -9.36 -6.73 4.78
CA VAL A 76 -10.77 -6.44 4.99
C VAL A 76 -11.37 -7.59 5.80
N THR A 77 -11.88 -7.30 6.99
CA THR A 77 -12.54 -8.34 7.83
C THR A 77 -14.05 -8.41 7.62
N ASN A 78 -14.66 -7.37 7.03
CA ASN A 78 -16.06 -7.35 6.61
C ASN A 78 -16.19 -7.11 5.10
N PRO A 79 -16.05 -8.15 4.25
CA PRO A 79 -16.06 -8.00 2.80
C PRO A 79 -17.43 -7.59 2.23
N GLU A 80 -18.52 -7.90 2.93
CA GLU A 80 -19.90 -7.52 2.56
C GLU A 80 -20.27 -6.09 2.99
N GLY A 81 -19.36 -5.39 3.70
CA GLY A 81 -19.52 -3.98 3.97
C GLY A 81 -19.56 -3.15 2.68
N MET A 82 -20.07 -1.92 2.80
CA MET A 82 -20.10 -0.97 1.70
C MET A 82 -19.32 0.31 2.02
N ILE A 83 -18.63 0.84 1.02
CA ILE A 83 -17.97 2.14 1.04
C ILE A 83 -18.18 2.81 -0.32
N LEU A 84 -18.67 4.05 -0.33
CA LEU A 84 -18.94 4.81 -1.56
C LEU A 84 -19.74 4.00 -2.61
N ASP A 85 -20.83 3.36 -2.17
CA ASP A 85 -21.69 2.51 -2.99
C ASP A 85 -21.01 1.29 -3.65
N GLN A 86 -19.81 0.92 -3.18
CA GLN A 86 -19.07 -0.25 -3.63
C GLN A 86 -18.87 -1.25 -2.49
N LYS A 87 -18.81 -2.54 -2.81
CA LYS A 87 -18.43 -3.57 -1.83
C LYS A 87 -16.99 -3.35 -1.37
N CYS A 88 -16.74 -3.50 -0.08
CA CYS A 88 -15.42 -3.33 0.52
C CYS A 88 -14.35 -4.20 -0.14
N ALA A 89 -14.71 -5.44 -0.50
CA ALA A 89 -13.79 -6.38 -1.15
C ALA A 89 -13.26 -5.88 -2.51
N SER A 90 -14.03 -5.08 -3.26
CA SER A 90 -13.63 -4.53 -4.56
C SER A 90 -13.05 -3.11 -4.46
N ALA A 91 -13.47 -2.34 -3.46
CA ALA A 91 -13.07 -0.94 -3.31
C ALA A 91 -11.71 -0.77 -2.61
N LEU A 92 -11.31 -1.72 -1.75
CA LEU A 92 -10.09 -1.63 -0.96
C LEU A 92 -9.01 -2.56 -1.47
N ASP A 93 -7.85 -1.97 -1.76
CA ASP A 93 -6.65 -2.68 -2.15
C ASP A 93 -6.02 -3.45 -0.98
N GLN A 94 -6.00 -4.78 -1.04
CA GLN A 94 -5.41 -5.64 0.00
C GLN A 94 -4.05 -6.21 -0.40
N ASN A 95 -3.44 -5.69 -1.48
CA ASN A 95 -2.15 -6.15 -1.95
C ASN A 95 -1.04 -5.84 -0.94
N GLU A 96 0.02 -6.63 -1.04
CA GLU A 96 1.24 -6.43 -0.25
C GLU A 96 2.24 -5.58 -1.04
N TYR A 97 2.70 -4.49 -0.42
CA TYR A 97 3.68 -3.59 -0.99
C TYR A 97 4.96 -3.62 -0.17
N VAL A 98 6.02 -4.12 -0.80
CA VAL A 98 7.36 -4.18 -0.20
C VAL A 98 8.12 -2.92 -0.53
N TYR A 99 8.67 -2.24 0.49
CA TYR A 99 9.58 -1.11 0.41
C TYR A 99 10.92 -1.50 1.04
N ASP A 100 11.91 -1.75 0.20
CA ASP A 100 13.27 -2.07 0.62
C ASP A 100 14.28 -1.02 0.13
N TRP A 101 15.48 -1.10 0.69
CA TRP A 101 16.60 -0.21 0.39
C TRP A 101 17.36 -0.61 -0.89
N LYS A 102 17.22 -1.87 -1.33
CA LYS A 102 17.94 -2.44 -2.49
C LYS A 102 17.38 -1.92 -3.81
N THR A 103 16.10 -1.54 -3.81
CA THR A 103 15.40 -1.13 -5.03
C THR A 103 15.65 0.34 -5.34
N SER A 104 16.55 0.62 -6.29
CA SER A 104 16.53 1.87 -7.03
C SER A 104 15.30 1.89 -7.94
N ARG A 105 14.17 2.41 -7.45
CA ARG A 105 12.91 2.42 -8.21
C ARG A 105 12.92 3.44 -9.34
N ASN A 106 13.67 3.15 -10.40
CA ASN A 106 13.37 3.69 -11.73
C ASN A 106 12.30 2.79 -12.37
N SER A 107 11.09 2.80 -11.81
CA SER A 107 9.96 2.07 -12.39
C SER A 107 9.45 2.88 -13.58
N ARG A 108 9.44 2.28 -14.77
CA ARG A 108 8.79 2.89 -15.94
C ARG A 108 7.29 2.92 -15.68
N LEU A 109 6.77 4.08 -15.31
CA LEU A 109 5.33 4.31 -15.30
C LEU A 109 4.87 4.23 -16.77
N GLY A 110 3.93 3.34 -17.07
CA GLY A 110 3.43 3.11 -18.44
C GLY A 110 2.57 4.25 -19.00
N CYS A 111 2.59 5.42 -18.35
CA CYS A 111 1.82 6.60 -18.69
C CYS A 111 2.75 7.71 -19.22
N GLU A 112 2.19 8.52 -20.11
CA GLU A 112 2.84 9.69 -20.68
C GLU A 112 2.69 10.91 -19.75
N PHE A 113 1.63 10.94 -18.95
CA PHE A 113 1.32 12.02 -18.02
C PHE A 113 1.11 11.48 -16.61
N VAL A 114 1.42 12.31 -15.62
CA VAL A 114 1.17 12.06 -14.21
C VAL A 114 0.27 13.17 -13.70
N GLU A 115 -0.90 12.79 -13.19
CA GLU A 115 -1.88 13.70 -12.61
C GLU A 115 -1.98 13.42 -11.11
N PHE A 116 -1.72 14.44 -10.28
CA PHE A 116 -1.98 14.34 -8.85
C PHE A 116 -3.45 14.58 -8.58
N SER A 117 -4.12 13.61 -7.98
CA SER A 117 -5.54 13.69 -7.65
C SER A 117 -5.74 13.40 -6.16
N PRO A 118 -6.54 14.20 -5.43
CA PRO A 118 -7.00 13.81 -4.11
C PRO A 118 -7.98 12.64 -4.27
N LEU A 119 -7.54 11.44 -3.88
CA LEU A 119 -8.46 10.36 -3.55
C LEU A 119 -9.08 10.63 -2.18
#